data_AF-A0A382KYV8-F1
#
_entry.id   AF-A0A382KYV8-F1
#
_cell.length_a   1.000
_cell.length_b   1.000
_cell.length_c   1.000
_cell.angle_alpha   90.00
_cell.angle_beta   90.00
_cell.angle_gamma   90.00
#
_symmetry.space_group_name_H-M   'P 1'
#
loop_
_entity.id
_entity.type
_entity.pdbx_description
1 polymer ?
#
loop_
_entity_poly.entity_id
_entity_poly.type
_entity_poly.pdbx_seq_one_letter_code
_entity_poly.pdbx_strand_id
1 'polypeptide(L)'
;MSETIQHYLADFKQLQNIKKDDWFSKQRQSAFNIFQESGFPNTRQENWKYTDVKPIAKNLFSNIANSNVVINDDEIDAILFKDLECIELVFVNGTYSEKYSNIKDLPGNPTIKNMANALLSDKDFLEKHLTQYVNNDSNSFTALNTAFIQDGVYINIPPNLVLEKPINITYVSKNNSNIFATHPRNLILIGENSKATIIENYIGVDNTNYFTNAVTE
;
A
#
# COMPACT_ATOMS: atom_id res chain seq x y z
N MET A 1 -9.73 12.13 23.30
CA MET A 1 -9.35 11.44 22.04
C MET A 1 -10.64 11.24 21.26
N SER A 2 -10.72 11.66 19.99
CA SER A 2 -11.97 11.53 19.21
C SER A 2 -12.34 10.06 19.01
N GLU A 3 -13.62 9.76 18.84
CA GLU A 3 -14.15 8.41 18.55
C GLU A 3 -13.45 7.78 17.33
N THR A 4 -13.16 8.58 16.30
CA THR A 4 -12.34 8.18 15.15
C THR A 4 -10.98 7.64 15.57
N ILE A 5 -10.19 8.37 16.37
CA ILE A 5 -8.84 7.94 16.74
C ILE A 5 -8.89 6.65 17.59
N GLN A 6 -9.93 6.46 18.40
CA GLN A 6 -10.12 5.21 19.16
C GLN A 6 -10.35 4.01 18.26
N HIS A 7 -11.11 4.17 17.17
CA HIS A 7 -11.32 3.12 16.17
C HIS A 7 -10.01 2.70 15.49
N TYR A 8 -9.22 3.67 15.01
CA TYR A 8 -7.91 3.40 14.43
C TYR A 8 -6.95 2.76 15.45
N LEU A 9 -7.02 3.14 16.73
CA LEU A 9 -6.21 2.51 17.79
C LEU A 9 -6.58 1.03 18.01
N ALA A 10 -7.87 0.67 17.90
CA ALA A 10 -8.31 -0.72 18.02
C ALA A 10 -7.76 -1.58 16.88
N ASP A 11 -7.93 -1.13 15.63
CA ASP A 11 -7.38 -1.80 14.45
C ASP A 11 -5.85 -1.90 14.53
N PHE A 12 -5.18 -0.84 14.98
CA PHE A 12 -3.72 -0.83 15.10
C PHE A 12 -3.21 -1.86 16.11
N LYS A 13 -3.86 -1.99 17.27
CA LYS A 13 -3.54 -3.02 18.26
C LYS A 13 -3.76 -4.43 17.70
N GLN A 14 -4.84 -4.63 16.96
CA GLN A 14 -5.08 -5.91 16.28
C GLN A 14 -3.96 -6.22 15.28
N LEU A 15 -3.57 -5.26 14.44
CA LEU A 15 -2.50 -5.42 13.47
C LEU A 15 -1.16 -5.76 14.16
N GLN A 16 -0.80 -5.05 15.23
CA GLN A 16 0.41 -5.34 15.99
C GLN A 16 0.41 -6.76 16.58
N ASN A 17 -0.74 -7.26 17.03
CA ASN A 17 -0.83 -8.63 17.51
C ASN A 17 -0.64 -9.66 16.38
N ILE A 18 -1.21 -9.41 15.20
CA ILE A 18 -1.05 -10.25 14.01
C ILE A 18 0.43 -10.26 13.54
N LYS A 19 1.09 -9.10 13.60
CA LYS A 19 2.47 -8.86 13.13
C LYS A 19 3.47 -8.74 14.29
N LYS A 20 3.22 -9.40 15.42
CA LYS A 20 4.01 -9.19 16.66
C LYS A 20 5.51 -9.48 16.52
N ASP A 21 5.86 -10.40 15.61
CA ASP A 21 7.23 -10.84 15.36
C ASP A 21 7.88 -10.11 14.16
N ASP A 22 7.19 -9.12 13.58
CA ASP A 22 7.70 -8.26 12.50
C ASP A 22 8.78 -7.31 13.02
N TRP A 23 9.94 -7.29 12.38
CA TRP A 23 11.04 -6.38 12.72
C TRP A 23 10.64 -4.90 12.58
N PHE A 24 9.64 -4.62 11.75
CA PHE A 24 9.12 -3.29 11.48
C PHE A 24 8.10 -2.80 12.54
N SER A 25 7.79 -3.61 13.55
CA SER A 25 6.78 -3.30 14.58
C SER A 25 7.05 -1.98 15.34
N LYS A 26 8.32 -1.65 15.61
CA LYS A 26 8.69 -0.40 16.29
C LYS A 26 8.42 0.83 15.42
N GLN A 27 8.74 0.75 14.13
CA GLN A 27 8.50 1.82 13.16
C GLN A 27 6.99 2.06 13.00
N ARG A 28 6.19 0.99 12.94
CA ARG A 28 4.71 1.09 12.97
C ARG A 28 4.20 1.84 14.19
N GLN A 29 4.70 1.50 15.38
CA GLN A 29 4.29 2.15 16.63
C GLN A 29 4.64 3.64 16.62
N SER A 30 5.85 4.00 16.17
CA SER A 30 6.26 5.40 16.08
C SER A 30 5.37 6.18 15.13
N ALA A 31 5.09 5.62 13.95
CA ALA A 31 4.20 6.25 12.96
C ALA A 31 2.76 6.39 13.48
N PHE A 32 2.24 5.38 14.20
CA PHE A 32 0.92 5.48 14.81
C PHE A 32 0.86 6.55 15.90
N ASN A 33 1.91 6.71 16.70
CA ASN A 33 1.98 7.78 17.70
C ASN A 33 1.92 9.16 17.03
N ILE A 34 2.66 9.35 15.93
CA ILE A 34 2.61 10.59 15.13
C ILE A 34 1.18 10.85 14.61
N PHE A 35 0.52 9.83 14.06
CA PHE A 35 -0.86 9.96 13.61
C PHE A 35 -1.84 10.27 14.76
N GLN A 36 -1.64 9.67 15.93
CA GLN A 36 -2.47 9.90 17.11
C GLN A 36 -2.35 11.34 17.63
N GLU A 37 -1.14 11.91 17.58
CA GLU A 37 -0.86 13.29 17.99
C GLU A 37 -1.34 14.31 16.95
N SER A 38 -1.05 14.07 15.66
CA SER A 38 -1.39 14.99 14.56
C SER A 38 -2.86 14.93 14.15
N GLY A 39 -3.49 13.76 14.25
CA GLY A 39 -4.83 13.49 13.73
C GLY A 39 -4.93 13.66 12.22
N PHE A 40 -6.16 13.62 11.69
CA PHE A 40 -6.38 14.00 10.30
C PHE A 40 -6.16 15.51 10.10
N PRO A 41 -5.63 15.91 8.93
CA PRO A 41 -5.45 17.32 8.63
C PRO A 41 -6.80 18.05 8.53
N ASN A 42 -6.76 19.38 8.51
CA ASN A 42 -7.97 20.18 8.39
C ASN A 42 -7.71 21.46 7.59
N THR A 43 -8.78 22.09 7.11
CA THR A 43 -8.72 23.26 6.22
C THR A 43 -8.13 24.53 6.85
N ARG A 44 -7.73 24.50 8.13
CA ARG A 44 -6.94 25.59 8.76
C ARG A 44 -5.44 25.46 8.50
N GLN A 45 -4.97 24.29 8.08
CA GLN A 45 -3.58 24.06 7.68
C GLN A 45 -3.40 24.46 6.20
N GLU A 46 -2.32 25.17 5.88
CA GLU A 46 -2.12 25.75 4.54
C GLU A 46 -2.19 24.68 3.43
N ASN A 47 -1.53 23.53 3.63
CA ASN A 47 -1.51 22.41 2.68
C ASN A 47 -2.90 21.77 2.46
N TRP A 48 -3.89 22.05 3.31
CA TRP A 48 -5.22 21.45 3.29
C TRP A 48 -6.35 22.45 3.16
N LYS A 49 -6.04 23.73 2.94
CA LYS A 49 -7.01 24.83 2.86
C LYS A 49 -8.16 24.56 1.89
N TYR A 50 -7.87 23.88 0.78
CA TYR A 50 -8.83 23.60 -0.30
C TYR A 50 -9.29 22.13 -0.36
N THR A 51 -8.84 21.28 0.57
CA THR A 51 -9.14 19.84 0.57
C THR A 51 -9.74 19.44 1.92
N ASP A 52 -11.07 19.35 2.00
CA ASP A 52 -11.75 18.93 3.23
C ASP A 52 -11.73 17.41 3.39
N VAL A 53 -10.94 16.91 4.34
CA VAL A 53 -10.82 15.48 4.65
C VAL A 53 -11.81 14.98 5.71
N LYS A 54 -12.73 15.83 6.19
CA LYS A 54 -13.79 15.39 7.13
C LYS A 54 -14.58 14.16 6.64
N PRO A 55 -14.89 13.98 5.34
CA PRO A 55 -15.56 12.77 4.88
C PRO A 55 -14.76 11.51 5.21
N ILE A 56 -13.43 11.55 5.12
CA ILE A 56 -12.56 10.43 5.50
C ILE A 56 -12.57 10.28 7.03
N ALA A 57 -12.34 11.37 7.77
CA ALA A 57 -12.21 11.35 9.22
C ALA A 57 -13.50 10.96 9.98
N LYS A 58 -14.69 11.11 9.36
CA LYS A 58 -15.98 10.73 9.96
C LYS A 58 -16.35 9.27 9.75
N ASN A 59 -15.71 8.58 8.81
CA ASN A 59 -16.00 7.19 8.51
C ASN A 59 -15.11 6.26 9.34
N LEU A 60 -15.69 5.16 9.82
CA LEU A 60 -15.00 4.12 10.59
C LEU A 60 -14.56 3.00 9.64
N PHE A 61 -13.48 3.23 8.91
CA PHE A 61 -12.91 2.24 8.01
C PHE A 61 -12.24 1.11 8.79
N SER A 62 -12.50 -0.14 8.41
CA SER A 62 -11.62 -1.24 8.85
C SER A 62 -10.26 -1.12 8.16
N ASN A 63 -9.18 -1.10 8.93
CA ASN A 63 -7.81 -0.97 8.42
C ASN A 63 -7.08 -2.31 8.30
N ILE A 64 -7.72 -3.43 8.65
CA ILE A 64 -7.14 -4.76 8.52
C ILE A 64 -7.47 -5.30 7.12
N ALA A 65 -6.43 -5.66 6.38
CA ALA A 65 -6.60 -6.22 5.05
C ALA A 65 -7.41 -7.53 5.11
N ASN A 66 -8.34 -7.71 4.18
CA ASN A 66 -9.21 -8.88 4.15
C ASN A 66 -8.89 -9.76 2.93
N SER A 67 -8.26 -10.91 3.18
CA SER A 67 -7.89 -11.88 2.16
C SER A 67 -9.05 -12.75 1.65
N ASN A 68 -10.24 -12.67 2.27
CA ASN A 68 -11.40 -13.50 1.91
C ASN A 68 -12.31 -12.86 0.85
N VAL A 69 -11.88 -11.73 0.27
CA VAL A 69 -12.66 -11.02 -0.75
C VAL A 69 -12.48 -11.75 -2.07
N VAL A 70 -13.55 -12.35 -2.58
CA VAL A 70 -13.55 -13.08 -3.84
C VAL A 70 -13.83 -12.11 -4.99
N ILE A 71 -12.88 -12.01 -5.90
CA ILE A 71 -13.06 -11.43 -7.23
C ILE A 71 -12.94 -12.55 -8.26
N ASN A 72 -13.84 -12.58 -9.24
CA ASN A 72 -13.87 -13.62 -10.27
C ASN A 72 -13.06 -13.22 -11.52
N ASP A 73 -12.87 -14.17 -12.43
CA ASP A 73 -12.06 -13.97 -13.64
C ASP A 73 -12.67 -12.90 -14.57
N ASP A 74 -13.99 -12.88 -14.74
CA ASP A 74 -14.69 -11.90 -15.59
C ASP A 74 -14.50 -10.46 -15.07
N GLU A 75 -14.56 -10.28 -13.75
CA GLU A 75 -14.32 -8.98 -13.10
C GLU A 75 -12.87 -8.52 -13.28
N ILE A 76 -11.90 -9.43 -13.17
CA ILE A 76 -10.47 -9.14 -13.39
C ILE A 76 -10.22 -8.81 -14.86
N ASP A 77 -10.74 -9.61 -15.78
CA ASP A 77 -10.59 -9.39 -17.22
C ASP A 77 -11.21 -8.06 -17.66
N ALA A 78 -12.27 -7.60 -17.00
CA ALA A 78 -12.91 -6.32 -17.30
C ALA A 78 -12.06 -5.10 -16.89
N ILE A 79 -11.12 -5.27 -15.96
CA ILE A 79 -10.39 -4.15 -15.34
C ILE A 79 -8.89 -4.13 -15.70
N LEU A 80 -8.30 -5.27 -16.06
CA LEU A 80 -6.91 -5.35 -16.50
C LEU A 80 -6.74 -4.88 -17.96
N PHE A 81 -5.53 -4.40 -18.27
CA PHE A 81 -5.19 -3.96 -19.62
C PHE A 81 -4.99 -5.15 -20.56
N LYS A 82 -6.05 -5.56 -21.27
CA LYS A 82 -6.03 -6.74 -22.18
C LYS A 82 -4.94 -6.70 -23.24
N ASP A 83 -4.66 -5.52 -23.78
CA ASP A 83 -3.73 -5.34 -24.90
C ASP A 83 -2.31 -4.91 -24.46
N LEU A 84 -2.05 -4.87 -23.14
CA LEU A 84 -0.75 -4.49 -22.60
C LEU A 84 0.03 -5.71 -22.12
N GLU A 85 1.09 -6.08 -22.83
CA GLU A 85 2.02 -7.09 -22.35
C GLU A 85 2.87 -6.54 -21.20
N CYS A 86 2.56 -6.94 -19.96
CA CYS A 86 3.19 -6.41 -18.75
C CYS A 86 3.48 -7.49 -17.70
N ILE A 87 4.28 -7.10 -16.71
CA ILE A 87 4.43 -7.81 -15.43
C ILE A 87 3.34 -7.26 -14.50
N GLU A 88 2.35 -8.08 -14.19
CA GLU A 88 1.14 -7.76 -13.45
C GLU A 88 1.29 -8.16 -11.97
N LEU A 89 1.00 -7.21 -11.08
CA LEU A 89 0.79 -7.45 -9.66
C LEU A 89 -0.60 -6.95 -9.27
N VAL A 90 -1.46 -7.84 -8.83
CA VAL A 90 -2.83 -7.52 -8.43
C VAL A 90 -2.98 -7.61 -6.92
N PHE A 91 -3.61 -6.59 -6.33
CA PHE A 91 -3.95 -6.53 -4.92
C PHE A 91 -5.45 -6.33 -4.78
N VAL A 92 -6.12 -7.19 -4.01
CA VAL A 92 -7.56 -7.09 -3.75
C VAL A 92 -7.76 -6.70 -2.29
N ASN A 93 -8.41 -5.56 -2.06
CA ASN A 93 -8.65 -4.99 -0.73
C ASN A 93 -7.40 -4.99 0.16
N GLY A 94 -6.26 -4.62 -0.42
CA GLY A 94 -4.97 -4.45 0.25
C GLY A 94 -4.15 -5.75 0.44
N THR A 95 -4.57 -6.87 -0.16
CA THR A 95 -3.83 -8.15 -0.10
C THR A 95 -3.41 -8.58 -1.50
N TYR A 96 -2.15 -9.01 -1.66
CA TYR A 96 -1.65 -9.57 -2.92
C TYR A 96 -2.44 -10.81 -3.38
N SER A 97 -2.77 -10.88 -4.66
CA SER A 97 -3.42 -12.02 -5.29
C SER A 97 -2.45 -12.77 -6.19
N GLU A 98 -1.99 -13.93 -5.74
CA GLU A 98 -1.14 -14.80 -6.55
C GLU A 98 -1.86 -15.29 -7.81
N LYS A 99 -3.17 -15.53 -7.73
CA LYS A 99 -3.99 -16.01 -8.86
C LYS A 99 -3.96 -15.04 -10.05
N TYR A 100 -3.97 -13.74 -9.79
CA TYR A 100 -4.11 -12.70 -10.82
C TYR A 100 -2.81 -11.95 -11.12
N SER A 101 -1.71 -12.31 -10.44
CA SER A 101 -0.39 -11.71 -10.65
C SER A 101 0.50 -12.64 -11.47
N ASN A 102 1.47 -12.09 -12.21
CA ASN A 102 2.33 -12.86 -13.10
C ASN A 102 3.82 -12.51 -12.99
N ILE A 103 4.35 -12.51 -11.77
CA ILE A 103 5.78 -12.34 -11.54
C ILE A 103 6.52 -13.58 -12.07
N LYS A 104 7.16 -13.45 -13.24
CA LYS A 104 7.97 -14.49 -13.88
C LYS A 104 9.46 -14.23 -13.61
N ASP A 105 10.29 -15.25 -13.77
CA ASP A 105 11.74 -15.05 -13.78
C ASP A 105 12.12 -14.14 -14.96
N LEU A 106 12.80 -13.04 -14.65
CA LEU A 106 13.22 -12.03 -15.62
C LEU A 106 14.75 -12.04 -15.77
N PRO A 107 15.26 -11.89 -17.01
CA PRO A 107 16.69 -11.72 -17.24
C PRO A 107 17.26 -10.55 -16.41
N GLY A 108 18.49 -10.71 -15.91
CA GLY A 108 19.13 -9.70 -15.08
C GLY A 108 18.67 -9.71 -13.61
N ASN A 109 17.79 -10.64 -13.22
CA ASN A 109 17.38 -10.91 -11.84
C ASN A 109 16.90 -9.67 -11.06
N PRO A 110 15.95 -8.86 -11.58
CA PRO A 110 15.30 -7.85 -10.76
C PRO A 110 14.55 -8.51 -9.61
N THR A 111 14.45 -7.82 -8.48
CA THR A 111 13.57 -8.25 -7.39
C THR A 111 12.22 -7.58 -7.56
N ILE A 112 11.16 -8.36 -7.76
CA ILE A 112 9.78 -7.88 -7.82
C ILE A 112 8.96 -8.81 -6.92
N LYS A 113 8.42 -8.28 -5.83
CA LYS A 113 7.59 -9.04 -4.89
C LYS A 113 6.60 -8.13 -4.18
N ASN A 114 5.59 -8.71 -3.54
CA ASN A 114 4.70 -7.96 -2.68
C ASN A 114 5.38 -7.62 -1.34
N MET A 115 4.99 -6.49 -0.74
CA MET A 115 5.61 -5.96 0.47
C MET A 115 5.41 -6.89 1.66
N ALA A 116 4.30 -7.63 1.74
CA ALA A 116 4.07 -8.58 2.83
C ALA A 116 5.15 -9.68 2.88
N ASN A 117 5.58 -10.20 1.72
CA ASN A 117 6.68 -11.16 1.63
C ASN A 117 8.03 -10.48 1.85
N ALA A 118 8.24 -9.27 1.31
CA ALA A 118 9.48 -8.52 1.48
C ALA A 118 9.80 -8.24 2.96
N LEU A 119 8.80 -7.88 3.76
CA LEU A 119 8.94 -7.67 5.20
C LEU A 119 9.43 -8.92 5.94
N LEU A 120 9.16 -10.13 5.42
CA LEU A 120 9.63 -11.39 6.00
C LEU A 120 11.03 -11.77 5.53
N SER A 121 11.37 -11.54 4.26
CA SER A 121 12.61 -12.07 3.66
C SER A 121 13.76 -11.07 3.46
N ASP A 122 13.50 -9.77 3.47
CA ASP A 122 14.47 -8.75 2.98
C ASP A 122 14.80 -7.68 4.03
N LYS A 123 14.75 -8.03 5.33
CA LYS A 123 14.94 -7.10 6.45
C LYS A 123 16.14 -6.16 6.28
N ASP A 124 17.35 -6.70 6.11
CA ASP A 124 18.59 -5.91 6.11
C ASP A 124 18.63 -4.85 5.00
N PHE A 125 17.88 -5.10 3.93
CA PHE A 125 17.77 -4.19 2.81
C PHE A 125 16.63 -3.19 3.04
N LEU A 126 15.44 -3.66 3.42
CA LEU A 126 14.29 -2.79 3.71
C LEU A 126 14.58 -1.80 4.85
N GLU A 127 15.31 -2.19 5.88
CA GLU A 127 15.66 -1.30 7.01
C GLU A 127 16.45 -0.06 6.56
N LYS A 128 17.16 -0.13 5.42
CA LYS A 128 17.94 0.98 4.86
C LYS A 128 17.14 1.92 3.96
N HIS A 129 15.97 1.49 3.48
CA HIS A 129 15.27 2.14 2.37
C HIS A 129 13.81 2.45 2.68
N LEU A 130 13.09 1.54 3.34
CA LEU A 130 11.70 1.72 3.70
C LEU A 130 11.56 2.91 4.66
N THR A 131 10.63 3.81 4.36
CA THR A 131 10.35 5.04 5.11
C THR A 131 11.50 6.05 5.18
N GLN A 132 12.50 5.96 4.31
CA GLN A 132 13.63 6.89 4.30
C GLN A 132 13.45 8.06 3.31
N TYR A 133 12.58 7.91 2.32
CA TYR A 133 12.48 8.86 1.21
C TYR A 133 11.26 9.77 1.32
N VAL A 134 10.23 9.34 2.04
CA VAL A 134 9.06 10.17 2.34
C VAL A 134 9.15 10.70 3.77
N ASN A 135 9.06 12.03 3.89
CA ASN A 135 9.14 12.70 5.18
C ASN A 135 7.90 12.37 6.05
N ASN A 136 8.10 11.56 7.09
CA ASN A 136 7.06 11.18 8.04
C ASN A 136 6.68 12.30 9.01
N ASP A 137 7.56 13.29 9.22
CA ASP A 137 7.43 14.25 10.34
C ASP A 137 6.41 15.37 10.08
N SER A 138 5.75 15.39 8.92
CA SER A 138 4.82 16.47 8.55
C SER A 138 3.51 16.05 7.88
N ASN A 139 3.27 14.75 7.64
CA ASN A 139 2.06 14.31 6.96
C ASN A 139 1.35 13.16 7.68
N SER A 140 0.21 13.47 8.29
CA SER A 140 -0.66 12.52 8.98
C SER A 140 -1.03 11.29 8.14
N PHE A 141 -1.20 11.45 6.83
CA PHE A 141 -1.54 10.33 5.94
C PHE A 141 -0.36 9.39 5.72
N THR A 142 0.87 9.92 5.62
CA THR A 142 2.08 9.09 5.55
C THR A 142 2.28 8.33 6.86
N ALA A 143 2.11 8.99 8.01
CA ALA A 143 2.19 8.36 9.32
C ALA A 143 1.14 7.23 9.46
N LEU A 144 -0.09 7.49 9.01
CA LEU A 144 -1.16 6.49 8.97
C LEU A 144 -0.81 5.32 8.05
N ASN A 145 -0.31 5.59 6.83
CA ASN A 145 0.11 4.55 5.89
C ASN A 145 1.22 3.67 6.52
N THR A 146 2.27 4.30 7.04
CA THR A 146 3.42 3.62 7.67
C THR A 146 2.99 2.74 8.86
N ALA A 147 2.04 3.20 9.68
CA ALA A 147 1.50 2.40 10.78
C ALA A 147 0.80 1.12 10.28
N PHE A 148 0.06 1.22 9.17
CA PHE A 148 -0.82 0.16 8.66
C PHE A 148 -0.30 -0.62 7.45
N ILE A 149 0.99 -0.51 7.09
CA ILE A 149 1.60 -1.25 5.98
C ILE A 149 1.31 -2.75 6.11
N GLN A 150 0.47 -3.30 5.25
CA GLN A 150 0.21 -4.75 5.24
C GLN A 150 0.71 -5.38 3.96
N ASP A 151 0.59 -4.65 2.86
CA ASP A 151 1.09 -5.05 1.56
C ASP A 151 1.36 -3.82 0.68
N GLY A 152 1.68 -4.08 -0.58
CA GLY A 152 2.14 -3.11 -1.57
C GLY A 152 3.23 -3.78 -2.41
N VAL A 153 4.09 -3.02 -3.07
CA VAL A 153 5.18 -3.60 -3.87
C VAL A 153 6.56 -3.28 -3.32
N TYR A 154 7.47 -4.24 -3.46
CA TYR A 154 8.90 -4.02 -3.36
C TYR A 154 9.54 -4.39 -4.71
N ILE A 155 10.09 -3.38 -5.37
CA ILE A 155 10.76 -3.50 -6.66
C ILE A 155 12.20 -2.99 -6.50
N ASN A 156 13.17 -3.81 -6.90
CA ASN A 156 14.57 -3.42 -6.97
C ASN A 156 15.16 -3.86 -8.32
N ILE A 157 15.47 -2.87 -9.16
CA ILE A 157 16.05 -3.06 -10.48
C ILE A 157 17.56 -2.82 -10.38
N PRO A 158 18.41 -3.84 -10.64
CA PRO A 158 19.86 -3.68 -10.53
C PRO A 158 20.42 -2.71 -11.59
N PRO A 159 21.63 -2.18 -11.37
CA PRO A 159 22.29 -1.31 -12.34
C PRO A 159 22.41 -1.94 -13.73
N ASN A 160 22.31 -1.11 -14.77
CA ASN A 160 22.42 -1.47 -16.18
C ASN A 160 21.35 -2.46 -16.70
N LEU A 161 20.24 -2.65 -15.97
CA LEU A 161 19.11 -3.46 -16.43
C LEU A 161 18.02 -2.58 -17.06
N VAL A 162 17.65 -2.88 -18.30
CA VAL A 162 16.48 -2.28 -18.96
C VAL A 162 15.35 -3.31 -18.99
N LEU A 163 14.25 -3.01 -18.29
CA LEU A 163 13.01 -3.77 -18.41
C LEU A 163 12.18 -3.18 -19.55
N GLU A 164 12.05 -3.98 -20.62
CA GLU A 164 11.26 -3.59 -21.81
C GLU A 164 9.75 -3.61 -21.54
N LYS A 165 9.29 -4.57 -20.73
CA LYS A 165 7.88 -4.69 -20.34
C LYS A 165 7.61 -3.82 -19.11
N PRO A 166 6.48 -3.07 -19.08
CA PRO A 166 6.11 -2.32 -17.90
C PRO A 166 5.72 -3.26 -16.75
N ILE A 167 5.90 -2.78 -15.53
CA ILE A 167 5.36 -3.39 -14.32
C ILE A 167 4.03 -2.67 -14.03
N ASN A 168 2.92 -3.38 -14.17
CA ASN A 168 1.59 -2.90 -13.84
C ASN A 168 1.18 -3.38 -12.46
N ILE A 169 0.75 -2.45 -11.61
CA ILE A 169 0.38 -2.70 -10.23
C ILE A 169 -1.08 -2.27 -10.08
N THR A 170 -1.98 -3.25 -9.98
CA THR A 170 -3.41 -3.02 -9.93
C THR A 170 -3.95 -3.22 -8.50
N TYR A 171 -4.40 -2.13 -7.88
CA TYR A 171 -5.11 -2.14 -6.60
C TYR A 171 -6.62 -2.13 -6.83
N VAL A 172 -7.26 -3.25 -6.53
CA VAL A 172 -8.70 -3.44 -6.66
C VAL A 172 -9.37 -3.27 -5.30
N SER A 173 -10.34 -2.36 -5.25
CA SER A 173 -11.23 -2.14 -4.11
C SER A 173 -12.62 -2.65 -4.45
N LYS A 174 -13.01 -3.77 -3.86
CA LYS A 174 -14.30 -4.44 -4.06
C LYS A 174 -15.12 -4.41 -2.78
N ASN A 175 -16.44 -4.33 -2.95
CA ASN A 175 -17.35 -4.23 -1.84
C ASN A 175 -17.17 -5.43 -0.91
N ASN A 176 -17.02 -5.11 0.37
CA ASN A 176 -16.96 -6.04 1.46
C ASN A 176 -18.00 -5.56 2.47
N SER A 177 -18.54 -6.44 3.30
CA SER A 177 -19.69 -6.15 4.17
C SER A 177 -19.58 -4.88 5.04
N ASN A 178 -18.37 -4.32 5.19
CA ASN A 178 -18.07 -3.03 5.81
C ASN A 178 -17.16 -2.16 4.93
N ILE A 179 -17.24 -0.83 5.10
CA ILE A 179 -16.26 0.10 4.51
C ILE A 179 -14.85 -0.17 5.07
N PHE A 180 -13.85 -0.05 4.22
CA PHE A 180 -12.48 -0.40 4.55
C PHE A 180 -11.47 0.62 4.02
N ALA A 181 -10.29 0.59 4.61
CA ALA A 181 -9.14 1.36 4.18
C ALA A 181 -7.99 0.43 3.79
N THR A 182 -7.32 0.73 2.69
CA THR A 182 -6.10 0.07 2.26
C THR A 182 -4.94 1.05 2.32
N HIS A 183 -3.80 0.59 2.81
CA HIS A 183 -2.58 1.40 2.95
C HIS A 183 -1.41 0.78 2.14
N PRO A 184 -1.47 0.76 0.79
CA PRO A 184 -0.36 0.25 -0.02
C PRO A 184 0.92 1.02 0.27
N ARG A 185 2.02 0.29 0.49
CA ARG A 185 3.37 0.86 0.54
C ARG A 185 4.22 0.29 -0.58
N ASN A 186 4.66 1.18 -1.46
CA ASN A 186 5.44 0.84 -2.63
C ASN A 186 6.85 1.37 -2.43
N LEU A 187 7.83 0.48 -2.54
CA LEU A 187 9.25 0.84 -2.53
C LEU A 187 9.86 0.43 -3.87
N ILE A 188 10.32 1.40 -4.64
CA ILE A 188 10.83 1.19 -5.99
C ILE A 188 12.25 1.73 -6.09
N LEU A 189 13.23 0.83 -6.13
CA LEU A 189 14.64 1.17 -6.27
C LEU A 189 15.12 0.85 -7.68
N ILE A 190 15.71 1.85 -8.31
CA ILE A 190 16.18 1.80 -9.70
C ILE A 190 17.69 2.07 -9.69
N GLY A 191 18.50 1.07 -10.05
CA GLY A 191 19.95 1.17 -10.09
C GLY A 191 20.47 2.09 -11.19
N GLU A 192 21.75 2.46 -11.12
CA GLU A 192 22.39 3.32 -12.12
C GLU A 192 22.27 2.74 -13.53
N ASN A 193 22.00 3.59 -14.52
CA ASN A 193 21.82 3.23 -15.94
C ASN A 193 20.76 2.14 -16.19
N SER A 194 19.84 1.93 -15.25
CA SER A 194 18.70 1.03 -15.42
C SER A 194 17.46 1.80 -15.88
N LYS A 195 16.48 1.08 -16.43
CA LYS A 195 15.22 1.65 -16.90
C LYS A 195 14.09 0.67 -16.64
N ALA A 196 12.98 1.18 -16.11
CA ALA A 196 11.72 0.45 -15.99
C ALA A 196 10.56 1.42 -16.19
N THR A 197 9.41 0.88 -16.58
CA THR A 197 8.14 1.62 -16.62
C THR A 197 7.22 1.04 -15.57
N ILE A 198 6.71 1.88 -14.68
CA ILE A 198 5.79 1.49 -13.60
C ILE A 198 4.43 2.12 -13.87
N ILE A 199 3.38 1.32 -13.75
CA ILE A 199 1.99 1.76 -13.84
C ILE A 199 1.32 1.41 -12.51
N GLU A 200 0.79 2.41 -11.81
CA GLU A 200 -0.08 2.20 -10.65
C GLU A 200 -1.53 2.44 -11.06
N ASN A 201 -2.35 1.39 -10.96
CA ASN A 201 -3.75 1.41 -11.35
C ASN A 201 -4.63 1.18 -10.11
N TYR A 202 -5.64 2.03 -9.92
CA TYR A 202 -6.51 2.00 -8.74
C TYR A 202 -7.97 1.89 -9.21
N ILE A 203 -8.64 0.80 -8.85
CA ILE A 203 -9.94 0.43 -9.42
C ILE A 203 -10.93 0.12 -8.31
N GLY A 204 -12.06 0.82 -8.30
CA GLY A 204 -13.21 0.52 -7.46
C GLY A 204 -14.26 -0.28 -8.24
N VAL A 205 -14.70 -1.41 -7.71
CA VAL A 205 -15.77 -2.25 -8.29
C VAL A 205 -17.05 -2.08 -7.46
N ASP A 206 -18.23 -2.36 -8.03
CA ASP A 206 -19.53 -2.41 -7.32
C ASP A 206 -19.96 -1.13 -6.55
N ASN A 207 -19.55 0.06 -7.01
CA ASN A 207 -19.80 1.33 -6.30
C ASN A 207 -19.38 1.31 -4.82
N THR A 208 -18.26 0.64 -4.54
CA THR A 208 -17.73 0.49 -3.18
C THR A 208 -17.34 1.84 -2.58
N ASN A 209 -17.69 2.06 -1.30
CA ASN A 209 -17.14 3.16 -0.51
C ASN A 209 -15.91 2.67 0.26
N TYR A 210 -14.73 3.14 -0.13
CA TYR A 210 -13.44 2.72 0.43
C TYR A 210 -12.49 3.92 0.54
N PHE A 211 -11.41 3.72 1.30
CA PHE A 211 -10.33 4.69 1.41
C PHE A 211 -9.00 4.05 1.01
N THR A 212 -8.35 4.59 -0.02
CA THR A 212 -6.99 4.19 -0.38
C THR A 212 -6.01 5.28 0.05
N ASN A 213 -5.04 4.90 0.89
CA ASN A 213 -3.96 5.75 1.36
C ASN A 213 -2.63 5.18 0.84
N ALA A 214 -2.32 5.40 -0.42
CA ALA A 214 -1.11 4.85 -1.04
C ALA A 214 0.11 5.77 -0.81
N VAL A 215 1.27 5.15 -0.58
CA VAL A 215 2.56 5.84 -0.54
C VAL A 215 3.55 5.08 -1.40
N THR A 216 4.15 5.77 -2.37
CA THR A 216 5.23 5.27 -3.21
C THR A 216 6.51 6.04 -2.91
N GLU A 217 7.59 5.29 -2.66
CA GLU A 217 8.96 5.76 -2.41
C GLU A 217 9.92 5.31 -3.50
#